data_AF-A0A2A6P2T7-F1
#
_entry.id   AF-A0A2A6P2T7-F1
#
_cell.length_a   1.000
_cell.length_b   1.000
_cell.length_c   1.000
_cell.angle_alpha   90.00
_cell.angle_beta   90.00
_cell.angle_gamma   90.00
#
_symmetry.space_group_name_H-M   'P 1'
#
loop_
_entity.id
_entity.type
_entity.pdbx_description
1 polymer ?
#
loop_
_entity_poly.entity_id
_entity_poly.type
_entity_poly.pdbx_seq_one_letter_code
_entity_poly.pdbx_strand_id
1 'polypeptide(L)'
;MTGPSLAEGLADADPESVWAIFQTAPARLVHPRHIVHAYDEAISLEAAARLQQSRRVQRPLARLLSEKYRLPEAGSCQRPAEEDLELLELSPEQIKQYSRLAGAVFWGHVLASEIRNRAVAEMKSRIGDLSFQLAVHNRELAAGHLPPGDLDLLVQAIEADGRKCWASWQVSLPEPLAAWLRLRDETAEGIAFSAPTDSERGAVIVRRLVRDKNVGAALREVQ
;
A
#
# COMPACT_ATOMS: atom_id res chain seq x y z
N MET A 1 31.81 -19.09 -45.56
CA MET A 1 30.54 -19.67 -45.07
C MET A 1 30.49 -19.50 -43.57
N THR A 2 30.00 -18.36 -43.12
CA THR A 2 29.85 -17.97 -41.71
C THR A 2 28.35 -17.93 -41.43
N GLY A 3 27.88 -18.80 -40.53
CA GLY A 3 26.48 -18.87 -40.12
C GLY A 3 26.10 -17.67 -39.25
N PRO A 4 24.85 -17.18 -39.31
CA PRO A 4 24.42 -16.10 -38.43
C PRO A 4 24.09 -16.64 -37.04
N SER A 5 24.62 -15.94 -36.04
CA SER A 5 24.39 -16.10 -34.62
C SER A 5 22.93 -15.82 -34.27
N LEU A 6 22.17 -16.86 -33.91
CA LEU A 6 20.86 -16.74 -33.26
C LEU A 6 21.08 -16.48 -31.77
N ALA A 7 21.33 -15.23 -31.41
CA ALA A 7 21.41 -14.79 -30.02
C ALA A 7 20.84 -13.37 -29.87
N GLU A 8 19.64 -13.13 -30.39
CA GLU A 8 18.87 -11.92 -30.09
C GLU A 8 17.40 -12.33 -29.93
N GLY A 9 16.84 -12.14 -28.73
CA GLY A 9 15.43 -12.42 -28.49
C GLY A 9 15.00 -12.78 -27.06
N LEU A 10 15.87 -12.67 -26.05
CA LEU A 10 15.44 -12.58 -24.65
C LEU A 10 15.60 -11.14 -24.19
N ALA A 11 14.93 -10.22 -24.91
CA ALA A 11 14.70 -8.88 -24.41
C ALA A 11 13.73 -8.99 -23.24
N ASP A 12 14.21 -8.59 -22.07
CA ASP A 12 13.46 -8.15 -20.88
C ASP A 12 11.94 -8.10 -21.11
N ALA A 13 11.25 -9.14 -20.67
CA ALA A 13 9.85 -8.97 -20.33
C ALA A 13 9.85 -8.13 -19.05
N ASP A 14 9.65 -6.82 -19.23
CA ASP A 14 9.36 -5.88 -18.14
C ASP A 14 8.33 -6.55 -17.21
N PRO A 15 8.60 -6.65 -15.89
CA PRO A 15 7.68 -7.29 -14.97
C PRO A 15 6.27 -6.73 -15.19
N GLU A 16 5.32 -7.61 -15.45
CA GLU A 16 3.92 -7.22 -15.72
C GLU A 16 3.41 -6.37 -14.55
N SER A 17 3.02 -5.12 -14.82
CA SER A 17 2.58 -4.19 -13.78
C SER A 17 1.39 -4.76 -13.00
N VAL A 18 1.26 -4.39 -11.72
CA VAL A 18 0.14 -4.81 -10.86
C VAL A 18 -1.20 -4.48 -11.51
N TRP A 19 -1.30 -3.36 -12.21
CA TRP A 19 -2.50 -3.01 -12.98
C TRP A 19 -2.77 -3.98 -14.13
N ALA A 20 -1.76 -4.35 -14.92
CA ALA A 20 -1.92 -5.33 -15.99
C ALA A 20 -2.32 -6.71 -15.42
N ILE A 21 -1.69 -7.15 -14.32
CA ILE A 21 -2.06 -8.39 -13.62
C ILE A 21 -3.51 -8.32 -13.13
N PHE A 22 -3.94 -7.20 -12.55
CA PHE A 22 -5.31 -7.04 -12.09
C PHE A 22 -6.32 -7.19 -13.23
N GLN A 23 -6.02 -6.64 -14.41
CA GLN A 23 -6.91 -6.74 -15.57
C GLN A 23 -6.99 -8.16 -16.15
N THR A 24 -5.89 -8.91 -16.15
CA THR A 24 -5.79 -10.19 -16.87
C THR A 24 -5.90 -11.42 -15.95
N ALA A 25 -5.44 -11.32 -14.72
CA ALA A 25 -5.29 -12.40 -13.77
C ALA A 25 -5.38 -11.89 -12.30
N PRO A 26 -6.50 -11.28 -11.88
CA PRO A 26 -6.62 -10.63 -10.57
C PRO A 26 -6.43 -11.58 -9.38
N ALA A 27 -6.68 -12.89 -9.57
CA ALA A 27 -6.44 -13.90 -8.55
C ALA A 27 -4.95 -14.02 -8.15
N ARG A 28 -4.01 -13.55 -8.98
CA ARG A 28 -2.58 -13.47 -8.65
C ARG A 28 -2.23 -12.45 -7.58
N LEU A 29 -3.14 -11.51 -7.31
CA LEU A 29 -2.93 -10.46 -6.32
C LEU A 29 -3.49 -10.85 -4.95
N VAL A 30 -4.17 -11.99 -4.83
CA VAL A 30 -4.88 -12.42 -3.62
C VAL A 30 -3.97 -13.21 -2.69
N HIS A 31 -3.95 -12.93 -1.39
CA HIS A 31 -3.20 -13.72 -0.44
C HIS A 31 -3.63 -15.20 -0.49
N PRO A 32 -2.70 -16.19 -0.54
CA PRO A 32 -3.06 -17.60 -0.66
C PRO A 32 -4.00 -18.12 0.43
N ARG A 33 -4.02 -17.51 1.63
CA ARG A 33 -4.99 -17.85 2.69
C ARG A 33 -6.44 -17.67 2.24
N HIS A 34 -6.75 -16.60 1.50
CA HIS A 34 -8.11 -16.36 0.99
C HIS A 34 -8.51 -17.38 -0.06
N ILE A 35 -7.55 -17.94 -0.80
CA ILE A 35 -7.78 -19.04 -1.74
C ILE A 35 -8.10 -20.32 -0.97
N VAL A 36 -7.33 -20.66 0.08
CA VAL A 36 -7.61 -21.81 0.95
C VAL A 36 -9.04 -21.73 1.51
N HIS A 37 -9.42 -20.57 2.05
CA HIS A 37 -10.76 -20.34 2.58
C HIS A 37 -11.86 -20.38 1.50
N ALA A 38 -11.56 -19.98 0.26
CA ALA A 38 -12.51 -20.11 -0.86
C ALA A 38 -12.74 -21.56 -1.28
N TYR A 39 -11.81 -22.46 -0.97
CA TYR A 39 -11.95 -23.90 -1.09
C TYR A 39 -12.42 -24.57 0.21
N ASP A 40 -12.96 -23.80 1.17
CA ASP A 40 -13.46 -24.28 2.45
C ASP A 40 -12.41 -25.13 3.21
N GLU A 41 -11.16 -24.69 3.22
CA GLU A 41 -10.01 -25.35 3.85
C GLU A 41 -9.66 -26.74 3.25
N ALA A 42 -10.20 -27.10 2.07
CA ALA A 42 -9.96 -28.39 1.43
C ALA A 42 -8.55 -28.54 0.81
N ILE A 43 -7.79 -27.44 0.71
CA ILE A 43 -6.45 -27.40 0.13
C ILE A 43 -5.44 -26.76 1.08
N SER A 44 -4.17 -27.10 0.95
CA SER A 44 -3.10 -26.46 1.72
C SER A 44 -2.75 -25.07 1.17
N LEU A 45 -2.04 -24.27 1.98
CA LEU A 45 -1.51 -22.97 1.58
C LEU A 45 -0.54 -23.09 0.38
N GLU A 46 0.28 -24.14 0.34
CA GLU A 46 1.16 -24.43 -0.80
C GLU A 46 0.36 -24.73 -2.07
N ALA A 47 -0.72 -25.52 -1.97
CA ALA A 47 -1.57 -25.80 -3.12
C ALA A 47 -2.26 -24.53 -3.63
N ALA A 48 -2.74 -23.68 -2.73
CA ALA A 48 -3.29 -22.37 -3.07
C ALA A 48 -2.27 -21.48 -3.79
N ALA A 49 -1.03 -21.38 -3.30
CA ALA A 49 0.04 -20.62 -3.96
C ALA A 49 0.36 -21.19 -5.36
N ARG A 50 0.37 -22.51 -5.54
CA ARG A 50 0.58 -23.14 -6.85
C ARG A 50 -0.57 -22.86 -7.83
N LEU A 51 -1.81 -22.91 -7.37
CA LEU A 51 -2.99 -22.56 -8.17
C LEU A 51 -2.92 -21.09 -8.62
N GLN A 52 -2.57 -20.20 -7.70
CA GLN A 52 -2.41 -18.78 -7.97
C GLN A 52 -1.39 -18.50 -9.09
N GLN A 53 -0.31 -19.26 -9.18
CA GLN A 53 0.70 -19.06 -10.23
C GLN A 53 0.31 -19.67 -11.58
N SER A 54 -0.63 -20.63 -11.59
CA SER A 54 -1.02 -21.36 -12.80
C SER A 54 -1.90 -20.52 -13.73
N ARG A 55 -1.42 -20.25 -14.95
CA ARG A 55 -2.17 -19.50 -15.99
C ARG A 55 -3.49 -20.19 -16.38
N ARG A 56 -3.52 -21.53 -16.39
CA ARG A 56 -4.69 -22.32 -16.85
C ARG A 56 -5.92 -22.16 -15.96
N VAL A 57 -5.71 -21.89 -14.66
CA VAL A 57 -6.79 -21.84 -13.67
C VAL A 57 -7.16 -20.42 -13.26
N GLN A 58 -6.53 -19.38 -13.81
CA GLN A 58 -6.79 -17.98 -13.42
C GLN A 58 -8.26 -17.60 -13.56
N ARG A 59 -8.88 -17.93 -14.70
CA ARG A 59 -10.29 -17.59 -14.93
C ARG A 59 -11.26 -18.34 -14.01
N PRO A 60 -11.17 -19.68 -13.85
CA PRO A 60 -11.95 -20.40 -12.84
C PRO A 60 -11.70 -19.91 -11.40
N LEU A 61 -10.43 -19.64 -11.04
CA LEU A 61 -10.06 -19.18 -9.70
C LEU A 61 -10.63 -17.78 -9.42
N ALA A 62 -10.54 -16.86 -10.38
CA ALA A 62 -11.13 -15.53 -10.24
C ALA A 62 -12.66 -15.61 -10.04
N ARG A 63 -13.35 -16.49 -10.77
CA ARG A 63 -14.81 -16.72 -10.57
C ARG A 63 -15.13 -17.23 -9.17
N LEU A 64 -14.39 -18.24 -8.69
CA LEU A 64 -14.56 -18.77 -7.34
C LEU A 64 -14.39 -17.68 -6.28
N LEU A 65 -13.34 -16.86 -6.41
CA LEU A 65 -13.07 -15.75 -5.49
C LEU A 65 -14.17 -14.67 -5.58
N SER A 66 -14.61 -14.32 -6.79
CA SER A 66 -15.73 -13.40 -7.00
C SER A 66 -17.02 -13.88 -6.34
N GLU A 67 -17.33 -15.16 -6.43
CA GLU A 67 -18.53 -15.75 -5.81
C GLU A 67 -18.40 -15.78 -4.28
N LYS A 68 -17.27 -16.31 -3.75
CA LYS A 68 -17.02 -16.45 -2.31
C LYS A 68 -17.00 -15.09 -1.60
N TYR A 69 -16.32 -14.10 -2.19
CA TYR A 69 -16.10 -12.79 -1.57
C TYR A 69 -16.98 -11.69 -2.14
N ARG A 70 -17.90 -11.98 -3.07
CA ARG A 70 -18.76 -10.98 -3.74
C ARG A 70 -17.95 -9.89 -4.46
N LEU A 71 -16.88 -10.27 -5.16
CA LEU A 71 -16.00 -9.33 -5.85
C LEU A 71 -16.61 -8.90 -7.19
N PRO A 72 -16.63 -7.59 -7.51
CA PRO A 72 -17.05 -7.14 -8.83
C PRO A 72 -16.05 -7.55 -9.93
N GLU A 73 -16.49 -7.51 -11.18
CA GLU A 73 -15.70 -7.96 -12.33
C GLU A 73 -14.54 -7.01 -12.63
N ALA A 74 -13.30 -7.49 -12.48
CA ALA A 74 -12.08 -6.67 -12.65
C ALA A 74 -12.02 -5.92 -14.01
N GLY A 75 -12.54 -6.51 -15.08
CA GLY A 75 -12.51 -5.93 -16.43
C GLY A 75 -13.32 -4.63 -16.60
N SER A 76 -14.24 -4.32 -15.69
CA SER A 76 -15.02 -3.07 -15.74
C SER A 76 -14.35 -1.91 -14.99
N CYS A 77 -13.18 -2.13 -14.40
CA CYS A 77 -12.48 -1.12 -13.60
C CYS A 77 -11.97 0.02 -14.47
N GLN A 78 -12.31 1.26 -14.09
CA GLN A 78 -11.64 2.43 -14.63
C GLN A 78 -10.17 2.42 -14.19
N ARG A 79 -9.27 2.86 -15.07
CA ARG A 79 -7.85 2.96 -14.75
C ARG A 79 -7.63 4.00 -13.63
N PRO A 80 -6.92 3.64 -12.53
CA PRO A 80 -6.57 4.58 -11.47
C PRO A 80 -5.70 5.74 -11.97
N ALA A 81 -5.59 6.79 -11.14
CA ALA A 81 -4.63 7.88 -11.38
C ALA A 81 -3.19 7.37 -11.33
N GLU A 82 -2.25 8.11 -11.92
CA GLU A 82 -0.85 7.67 -12.00
C GLU A 82 -0.22 7.48 -10.61
N GLU A 83 -0.51 8.36 -9.65
CA GLU A 83 -0.04 8.19 -8.26
C GLU A 83 -0.56 6.89 -7.62
N ASP A 84 -1.76 6.45 -7.97
CA ASP A 84 -2.33 5.21 -7.44
C ASP A 84 -1.65 3.99 -8.08
N LEU A 85 -1.27 4.08 -9.36
CA LEU A 85 -0.49 3.06 -10.04
C LEU A 85 0.89 2.93 -9.41
N GLU A 86 1.60 4.05 -9.17
CA GLU A 86 2.91 4.04 -8.49
C GLU A 86 2.83 3.39 -7.09
N LEU A 87 1.77 3.67 -6.34
CA LEU A 87 1.54 3.09 -5.01
C LEU A 87 1.26 1.58 -5.05
N LEU A 88 0.63 1.07 -6.11
CA LEU A 88 0.34 -0.36 -6.26
C LEU A 88 1.61 -1.21 -6.47
N GLU A 89 2.61 -0.63 -7.12
CA GLU A 89 3.90 -1.25 -7.44
C GLU A 89 4.87 -1.30 -6.24
N LEU A 90 4.54 -0.63 -5.12
CA LEU A 90 5.41 -0.62 -3.96
C LEU A 90 5.59 -2.02 -3.35
N SER A 91 6.83 -2.33 -2.96
CA SER A 91 7.15 -3.55 -2.21
C SER A 91 6.57 -3.49 -0.78
N PRO A 92 6.37 -4.63 -0.10
CA PRO A 92 5.92 -4.64 1.30
C PRO A 92 6.78 -3.79 2.24
N GLU A 93 8.09 -3.72 2.02
CA GLU A 93 9.04 -2.90 2.79
C GLU A 93 8.81 -1.41 2.54
N GLN A 94 8.62 -1.03 1.28
CA GLN A 94 8.31 0.35 0.90
C GLN A 94 6.95 0.76 1.48
N ILE A 95 5.93 -0.11 1.42
CA ILE A 95 4.61 0.13 2.03
C ILE A 95 4.74 0.46 3.53
N LYS A 96 5.58 -0.28 4.27
CA LYS A 96 5.85 0.00 5.70
C LYS A 96 6.49 1.38 5.90
N GLN A 97 7.45 1.74 5.05
CA GLN A 97 8.10 3.05 5.10
C GLN A 97 7.11 4.18 4.79
N TYR A 98 6.39 4.09 3.68
CA TYR A 98 5.35 5.06 3.30
C TYR A 98 4.27 5.19 4.36
N SER A 99 3.83 4.09 4.97
CA SER A 99 2.86 4.11 6.08
C SER A 99 3.39 4.93 7.26
N ARG A 100 4.66 4.74 7.65
CA ARG A 100 5.26 5.53 8.74
C ARG A 100 5.35 7.01 8.41
N LEU A 101 5.76 7.36 7.19
CA LEU A 101 5.81 8.75 6.72
C LEU A 101 4.40 9.38 6.71
N ALA A 102 3.39 8.64 6.25
CA ALA A 102 2.01 9.08 6.26
C ALA A 102 1.50 9.35 7.67
N GLY A 103 1.84 8.51 8.64
CA GLY A 103 1.52 8.72 10.05
C GLY A 103 2.17 9.98 10.62
N ALA A 104 3.43 10.26 10.24
CA ALA A 104 4.12 11.47 10.67
C ALA A 104 3.44 12.74 10.10
N VAL A 105 3.02 12.71 8.83
CA VAL A 105 2.24 13.80 8.22
C VAL A 105 0.87 13.94 8.87
N PHE A 106 0.19 12.84 9.17
CA PHE A 106 -1.11 12.83 9.84
C PHE A 106 -1.03 13.53 11.21
N TRP A 107 0.02 13.26 11.98
CA TRP A 107 0.31 13.92 13.26
C TRP A 107 1.14 15.21 13.12
N GLY A 108 1.26 15.75 11.90
CA GLY A 108 2.16 16.88 11.60
C GLY A 108 1.84 18.16 12.35
N HIS A 109 0.58 18.38 12.73
CA HIS A 109 0.19 19.50 13.59
C HIS A 109 0.91 19.47 14.94
N VAL A 110 0.98 18.30 15.58
CA VAL A 110 1.65 18.10 16.87
C VAL A 110 3.15 18.31 16.71
N LEU A 111 3.75 17.67 15.69
CA LEU A 111 5.19 17.77 15.41
C LEU A 111 5.63 19.20 15.07
N ALA A 112 4.83 19.93 14.27
CA ALA A 112 5.13 21.30 13.86
C ALA A 112 4.84 22.34 14.95
N SER A 113 4.04 22.00 15.96
CA SER A 113 3.74 22.88 17.10
C SER A 113 4.87 22.95 18.13
N GLU A 114 5.81 22.00 18.10
CA GLU A 114 6.95 21.97 19.02
C GLU A 114 8.09 22.89 18.54
N ILE A 115 8.46 23.85 19.38
CA ILE A 115 9.47 24.87 19.08
C ILE A 115 10.73 24.73 19.97
N ARG A 116 10.69 23.87 20.98
CA ARG A 116 11.81 23.68 21.91
C ARG A 116 12.83 22.75 21.26
N ASN A 117 14.03 23.27 21.00
CA ASN A 117 15.13 22.55 20.35
C ASN A 117 15.40 21.15 20.92
N ARG A 118 15.33 20.99 22.25
CA ARG A 118 15.53 19.68 22.89
C ARG A 118 14.44 18.68 22.51
N ALA A 119 13.18 19.08 22.57
CA ALA A 119 12.04 18.22 22.23
C ALA A 119 12.04 17.88 20.73
N VAL A 120 12.35 18.86 19.86
CA VAL A 120 12.50 18.63 18.41
C VAL A 120 13.62 17.63 18.12
N ALA A 121 14.78 17.76 18.78
CA ALA A 121 15.89 16.82 18.62
C ALA A 121 15.52 15.41 19.08
N GLU A 122 14.79 15.30 20.20
CA GLU A 122 14.30 14.02 20.71
C GLU A 122 13.28 13.37 19.77
N MET A 123 12.31 14.14 19.25
CA MET A 123 11.36 13.68 18.24
C MET A 123 12.08 13.14 17.00
N LYS A 124 13.00 13.93 16.43
CA LYS A 124 13.80 13.54 15.26
C LYS A 124 14.60 12.27 15.50
N SER A 125 15.21 12.12 16.67
CA SER A 125 15.92 10.89 17.05
C SER A 125 15.02 9.66 17.09
N ARG A 126 13.72 9.82 17.35
CA ARG A 126 12.76 8.71 17.49
C ARG A 126 12.05 8.37 16.20
N ILE A 127 11.63 9.37 15.42
CA ILE A 127 10.83 9.18 14.18
C ILE A 127 11.63 9.33 12.88
N GLY A 128 12.86 9.83 12.98
CA GLY A 128 13.72 10.14 11.85
C GLY A 128 13.53 11.57 11.32
N ASP A 129 14.64 12.15 10.84
CA ASP A 129 14.65 13.52 10.30
C ASP A 129 13.72 13.69 9.10
N LEU A 130 13.70 12.71 8.18
CA LEU A 130 12.84 12.75 7.00
C LEU A 130 11.35 12.82 7.38
N SER A 131 10.91 11.95 8.29
CA SER A 131 9.54 11.94 8.79
C SER A 131 9.14 13.28 9.41
N PHE A 132 10.03 13.87 10.21
CA PHE A 132 9.80 15.17 10.82
C PHE A 132 9.70 16.30 9.77
N GLN A 133 10.62 16.32 8.80
CA GLN A 133 10.62 17.33 7.73
C GLN A 133 9.34 17.27 6.89
N LEU A 134 8.92 16.07 6.48
CA LEU A 134 7.69 15.87 5.72
C LEU A 134 6.45 16.28 6.51
N ALA A 135 6.41 15.98 7.81
CA ALA A 135 5.32 16.36 8.69
C ALA A 135 5.16 17.89 8.79
N VAL A 136 6.28 18.62 8.91
CA VAL A 136 6.27 20.09 8.93
C VAL A 136 5.89 20.66 7.56
N HIS A 137 6.41 20.09 6.48
CA HIS A 137 6.15 20.55 5.11
C HIS A 137 4.68 20.39 4.70
N ASN A 138 4.04 19.29 5.11
CA ASN A 138 2.67 18.94 4.75
C ASN A 138 1.68 19.18 5.90
N ARG A 139 1.95 20.16 6.77
CA ARG A 139 1.16 20.43 7.99
C ARG A 139 -0.32 20.73 7.71
N GLU A 140 -0.65 21.20 6.51
CA GLU A 140 -2.01 21.47 6.06
C GLU A 140 -2.85 20.20 5.90
N LEU A 141 -2.19 19.05 5.73
CA LEU A 141 -2.84 17.74 5.66
C LEU A 141 -2.98 17.07 7.03
N ALA A 142 -2.41 17.63 8.10
CA ALA A 142 -2.43 17.01 9.42
C ALA A 142 -3.85 16.96 10.01
N ALA A 143 -4.11 15.95 10.84
CA ALA A 143 -5.31 15.88 11.64
C ALA A 143 -5.21 16.83 12.84
N GLY A 144 -6.33 17.47 13.19
CA GLY A 144 -6.44 18.38 14.34
C GLY A 144 -6.64 17.66 15.67
N HIS A 145 -6.06 16.47 15.84
CA HIS A 145 -6.24 15.66 17.04
C HIS A 145 -5.44 16.20 18.22
N LEU A 146 -5.94 15.94 19.43
CA LEU A 146 -5.20 16.26 20.64
C LEU A 146 -3.90 15.43 20.69
N PRO A 147 -2.76 16.04 21.07
CA PRO A 147 -1.51 15.32 21.21
C PRO A 147 -1.65 14.12 22.15
N PRO A 148 -1.07 12.96 21.82
CA PRO A 148 -0.88 11.88 22.77
C PRO A 148 -0.03 12.37 23.95
N GLY A 149 -0.27 11.84 25.14
CA GLY A 149 0.25 12.40 26.39
C GLY A 149 1.78 12.48 26.51
N ASP A 150 2.51 11.65 25.76
CA ASP A 150 3.97 11.66 25.69
C ASP A 150 4.48 11.25 24.29
N LEU A 151 5.81 11.28 24.13
CA LEU A 151 6.48 10.97 22.88
C LEU A 151 6.37 9.48 22.50
N ASP A 152 6.33 8.56 23.47
CA ASP A 152 6.21 7.13 23.18
C ASP A 152 4.83 6.81 22.60
N LEU A 153 3.78 7.39 23.20
CA LEU A 153 2.42 7.31 22.69
C LEU A 153 2.28 8.00 21.32
N LEU A 154 2.99 9.11 21.08
CA LEU A 154 3.01 9.75 19.78
C LEU A 154 3.65 8.86 18.71
N VAL A 155 4.77 8.20 19.01
CA VAL A 155 5.42 7.27 18.08
C VAL A 155 4.48 6.11 17.75
N GLN A 156 3.81 5.53 18.76
CA GLN A 156 2.83 4.47 18.54
C GLN A 156 1.64 4.94 17.70
N ALA A 157 1.14 6.14 17.96
CA ALA A 157 0.04 6.74 17.20
C ALA A 157 0.44 6.99 15.73
N ILE A 158 1.65 7.51 15.48
CA ILE A 158 2.22 7.66 14.14
C ILE A 158 2.24 6.33 13.40
N GLU A 159 2.74 5.25 14.03
CA GLU A 159 2.78 3.95 13.36
C GLU A 159 1.38 3.38 13.09
N ALA A 160 0.47 3.49 14.05
CA ALA A 160 -0.89 2.98 13.93
C ALA A 160 -1.70 3.74 12.88
N ASP A 161 -1.73 5.07 12.96
CA ASP A 161 -2.50 5.92 12.06
C ASP A 161 -1.85 5.99 10.67
N GLY A 162 -0.55 5.78 10.57
CA GLY A 162 0.14 5.55 9.30
C GLY A 162 -0.37 4.35 8.52
N ARG A 163 -0.59 3.21 9.20
CA ARG A 163 -1.22 2.03 8.59
C ARG A 163 -2.68 2.29 8.19
N LYS A 164 -3.41 3.07 9.00
CA LYS A 164 -4.78 3.49 8.65
C LYS A 164 -4.81 4.42 7.45
N CYS A 165 -3.83 5.31 7.28
CA CYS A 165 -3.70 6.13 6.08
C CYS A 165 -3.54 5.26 4.82
N TRP A 166 -2.66 4.24 4.89
CA TRP A 166 -2.47 3.28 3.80
C TRP A 166 -3.75 2.51 3.47
N ALA A 167 -4.42 1.95 4.48
CA ALA A 167 -5.68 1.24 4.29
C ALA A 167 -6.78 2.16 3.72
N SER A 168 -6.81 3.43 4.16
CA SER A 168 -7.74 4.43 3.65
C SER A 168 -7.49 4.77 2.18
N TRP A 169 -6.24 4.78 1.75
CA TRP A 169 -5.90 4.89 0.33
C TRP A 169 -6.44 3.69 -0.46
N GLN A 170 -6.23 2.45 0.00
CA GLN A 170 -6.69 1.24 -0.68
C GLN A 170 -8.21 1.23 -0.90
N VAL A 171 -9.00 1.64 0.10
CA VAL A 171 -10.47 1.72 -0.03
C VAL A 171 -10.94 2.90 -0.88
N SER A 172 -10.08 3.91 -1.11
CA SER A 172 -10.39 5.06 -1.97
C SER A 172 -10.17 4.79 -3.46
N LEU A 173 -9.62 3.63 -3.82
CA LEU A 173 -9.39 3.23 -5.21
C LEU A 173 -10.73 2.95 -5.91
N PRO A 174 -10.79 3.06 -7.25
CA PRO A 174 -11.99 2.72 -8.00
C PRO A 174 -12.43 1.27 -7.74
N GLU A 175 -13.73 1.04 -7.55
CA GLU A 175 -14.29 -0.31 -7.66
C GLU A 175 -14.17 -0.77 -9.13
N PRO A 176 -13.89 -2.06 -9.40
CA PRO A 176 -13.65 -3.22 -8.52
C PRO A 176 -12.29 -3.30 -7.78
N LEU A 177 -11.30 -2.47 -8.11
CA LEU A 177 -9.91 -2.67 -7.67
C LEU A 177 -9.78 -2.68 -6.14
N ALA A 178 -10.45 -1.75 -5.44
CA ALA A 178 -10.46 -1.72 -3.97
C ALA A 178 -10.94 -3.05 -3.37
N ALA A 179 -12.05 -3.61 -3.88
CA ALA A 179 -12.61 -4.88 -3.41
C ALA A 179 -11.68 -6.07 -3.62
N TRP A 180 -10.84 -6.08 -4.67
CA TRP A 180 -9.85 -7.13 -4.89
C TRP A 180 -8.62 -6.97 -4.00
N LEU A 181 -8.13 -5.73 -3.84
CA LEU A 181 -6.93 -5.44 -3.04
C LEU A 181 -7.13 -5.69 -1.55
N ARG A 182 -8.35 -5.65 -1.03
CA ARG A 182 -8.62 -6.06 0.36
C ARG A 182 -8.25 -7.53 0.64
N LEU A 183 -8.14 -8.34 -0.41
CA LEU A 183 -7.71 -9.73 -0.30
C LEU A 183 -6.20 -9.89 -0.53
N ARG A 184 -5.42 -8.82 -0.72
CA ARG A 184 -3.97 -8.90 -0.97
C ARG A 184 -3.19 -9.33 0.28
N ASP A 185 -3.69 -8.99 1.45
CA ASP A 185 -3.11 -9.33 2.75
C ASP A 185 -4.00 -10.29 3.55
N GLU A 186 -3.40 -11.07 4.45
CA GLU A 186 -4.13 -12.01 5.31
C GLU A 186 -5.04 -11.29 6.32
N THR A 187 -4.61 -10.12 6.82
CA THR A 187 -5.20 -9.40 7.97
C THR A 187 -5.74 -8.02 7.60
N ALA A 188 -6.44 -7.90 6.46
CA ALA A 188 -7.03 -6.63 6.03
C ALA A 188 -8.18 -6.14 6.95
N GLU A 189 -8.72 -7.01 7.82
CA GLU A 189 -9.84 -6.66 8.71
C GLU A 189 -9.38 -5.81 9.91
N GLY A 190 -9.90 -4.58 10.00
CA GLY A 190 -9.85 -3.77 11.23
C GLY A 190 -8.89 -2.56 11.23
N ILE A 191 -8.18 -2.29 10.13
CA ILE A 191 -7.30 -1.12 10.02
C ILE A 191 -8.04 0.01 9.29
N ALA A 192 -8.93 0.72 9.99
CA ALA A 192 -9.61 1.89 9.44
C ALA A 192 -9.70 3.01 10.48
N PHE A 193 -9.76 4.26 10.01
CA PHE A 193 -10.20 5.35 10.87
C PHE A 193 -11.70 5.23 11.13
N SER A 194 -12.12 5.58 12.34
CA SER A 194 -13.55 5.68 12.66
C SER A 194 -14.20 6.89 12.02
N ALA A 195 -13.44 7.99 11.84
CA ALA A 195 -13.92 9.21 11.22
C ALA A 195 -13.70 9.19 9.70
N PRO A 196 -14.75 9.38 8.87
CA PRO A 196 -14.61 9.41 7.41
C PRO A 196 -13.64 10.48 6.92
N THR A 197 -13.63 11.64 7.58
CA THR A 197 -12.72 12.74 7.25
C THR A 197 -11.25 12.38 7.40
N ASP A 198 -10.91 11.49 8.34
CA ASP A 198 -9.55 11.03 8.55
C ASP A 198 -9.17 9.96 7.53
N SER A 199 -10.12 9.13 7.11
CA SER A 199 -9.91 8.21 5.99
C SER A 199 -9.61 8.96 4.69
N GLU A 200 -10.43 9.96 4.35
CA GLU A 200 -10.20 10.82 3.18
C GLU A 200 -8.83 11.52 3.25
N ARG A 201 -8.51 12.11 4.42
CA ARG A 201 -7.22 12.74 4.68
C ARG A 201 -6.06 11.75 4.52
N GLY A 202 -6.17 10.56 5.09
CA GLY A 202 -5.16 9.51 5.00
C GLY A 202 -4.85 9.13 3.56
N ALA A 203 -5.90 8.96 2.74
CA ALA A 203 -5.73 8.69 1.31
C ALA A 203 -5.02 9.83 0.56
N VAL A 204 -5.35 11.10 0.88
CA VAL A 204 -4.69 12.27 0.29
C VAL A 204 -3.22 12.36 0.71
N ILE A 205 -2.90 12.07 1.98
CA ILE A 205 -1.51 12.05 2.47
C ILE A 205 -0.67 11.03 1.70
N VAL A 206 -1.17 9.79 1.53
CA VAL A 206 -0.42 8.74 0.82
C VAL A 206 -0.15 9.14 -0.63
N ARG A 207 -1.17 9.67 -1.34
CA ARG A 207 -0.99 10.21 -2.70
C ARG A 207 -0.05 11.40 -2.77
N ARG A 208 -0.02 12.26 -1.74
CA ARG A 208 0.92 13.39 -1.67
C ARG A 208 2.35 12.90 -1.56
N LEU A 209 2.60 11.89 -0.72
CA LEU A 209 3.94 11.38 -0.45
C LEU A 209 4.59 10.72 -1.68
N VAL A 210 3.83 9.96 -2.48
CA VAL A 210 4.40 9.31 -3.68
C VAL A 210 4.79 10.35 -4.75
N ARG A 211 4.04 11.46 -4.84
CA ARG A 211 4.34 12.58 -5.73
C ARG A 211 5.54 13.41 -5.27
N ASP A 212 5.92 13.33 -3.99
CA ASP A 212 7.07 14.04 -3.47
C ASP A 212 8.36 13.32 -3.87
N LYS A 213 9.06 13.88 -4.87
CA LYS A 213 10.30 13.34 -5.41
C LYS A 213 11.39 13.16 -4.35
N ASN A 214 11.35 13.94 -3.27
CA ASN A 214 12.32 13.82 -2.18
C ASN A 214 12.12 12.52 -1.38
N VAL A 215 10.86 12.05 -1.26
CA VAL A 215 10.54 10.77 -0.63
C VAL A 215 11.09 9.62 -1.49
N GLY A 216 10.82 9.64 -2.79
CA GLY A 216 11.32 8.62 -3.72
C GLY A 216 12.84 8.57 -3.83
N ALA A 217 13.55 9.69 -3.65
CA ALA A 217 15.01 9.73 -3.60
C ALA A 217 15.55 9.19 -2.27
N ALA A 218 15.04 9.68 -1.13
CA ALA A 218 15.51 9.28 0.19
C ALA A 218 15.27 7.79 0.49
N LEU A 219 14.19 7.20 0.00
CA LEU A 219 13.91 5.76 0.22
C LEU A 219 14.77 4.84 -0.65
N ARG A 220 15.34 5.34 -1.76
CA ARG A 220 16.29 4.57 -2.60
C ARG A 220 17.70 4.51 -2.02
N GLU A 221 18.09 5.48 -1.20
CA GLU A 221 19.42 5.52 -0.56
C GLU A 221 19.54 4.62 0.68
N VAL A 222 18.42 4.11 1.20
CA VAL A 222 18.37 3.27 2.41
C VAL A 222 18.32 1.76 2.07
N GLN A 223 18.20 1.40 0.79
CA GLN A 223 18.26 0.02 0.28
C GLN A 223 19.68 -0.37 -0.14
#